data_AF-A0A8T5FA58-F1
#
_entry.id   AF-A0A8T5FA58-F1
#
_cell.length_a   1.000
_cell.length_b   1.000
_cell.length_c   1.000
_cell.angle_alpha   90.00
_cell.angle_beta   90.00
_cell.angle_gamma   90.00
#
_symmetry.space_group_name_H-M   'P 1'
#
loop_
_entity.id
_entity.type
_entity.pdbx_description
1 polymer ?
#
loop_
_entity_poly.entity_id
_entity_poly.type
_entity_poly.pdbx_seq_one_letter_code
_entity_poly.pdbx_strand_id
1 'polypeptide(L)' 'YHLNAFDYGVPPHAGCGIGLERLIMALTGTENIRDTTFYPRDVDRLTP' A
#
# COMPACT_ATOMS: atom_id res chain seq x y z
N TYR A 1 -6.23 23.41 3.98
CA TYR A 1 -4.86 23.16 3.51
C TYR A 1 -4.81 22.29 2.26
N HIS A 2 -5.32 21.05 2.25
CA HIS A 2 -5.28 20.21 1.04
C HIS A 2 -6.05 20.82 -0.16
N LEU A 3 -7.23 21.39 0.07
CA LEU A 3 -8.07 21.90 -1.01
C LEU A 3 -7.55 23.20 -1.63
N ASN A 4 -6.95 24.08 -0.83
CA ASN A 4 -6.38 25.36 -1.31
C ASN A 4 -5.24 25.18 -2.32
N ALA A 5 -4.61 24.00 -2.34
CA ALA A 5 -3.56 23.69 -3.33
C ALA A 5 -4.12 23.56 -4.75
N PHE A 6 -5.43 23.28 -4.89
CA PHE A 6 -6.07 23.12 -6.20
C PHE A 6 -6.41 24.46 -6.89
N ASP A 7 -6.48 25.56 -6.13
CA ASP A 7 -6.84 26.89 -6.63
C ASP A 7 -5.72 27.55 -7.45
N TYR A 8 -4.47 27.07 -7.34
CA TYR A 8 -3.31 27.60 -8.08
C TYR A 8 -3.10 26.97 -9.47
N GLY A 9 -4.11 26.26 -9.99
CA GLY A 9 -4.07 25.71 -11.35
C GLY A 9 -3.20 24.45 -11.48
N VAL A 10 -3.59 23.38 -10.79
CA VAL A 10 -2.91 22.08 -10.90
C VAL A 10 -3.39 21.35 -12.17
N PRO A 11 -2.48 20.86 -13.04
CA PRO A 11 -2.85 20.09 -14.24
C PRO A 11 -3.55 18.78 -13.86
N PRO A 12 -4.42 18.17 -14.68
CA PRO A 12 -5.10 16.93 -14.33
C PRO A 12 -4.10 15.81 -14.00
N HIS A 13 -4.20 15.26 -12.79
CA HIS A 13 -3.26 14.29 -12.22
C HIS A 13 -4.02 13.07 -11.72
N ALA A 14 -3.44 11.89 -11.97
CA ALA A 14 -3.92 10.62 -11.46
C ALA A 14 -2.72 9.89 -10.83
N GLY A 15 -2.99 9.05 -9.84
CA GLY A 15 -1.99 8.21 -9.19
C GLY A 15 -2.50 6.79 -9.06
N CYS A 16 -1.57 5.84 -8.97
CA CYS A 16 -1.87 4.46 -8.61
C CYS A 16 -1.09 4.10 -7.35
N GLY A 17 -1.76 3.45 -6.40
CA GLY A 17 -1.13 2.86 -5.23
C GLY A 17 -1.00 1.36 -5.42
N ILE A 18 0.22 0.84 -5.29
CA ILE A 18 0.49 -0.59 -5.34
C ILE A 18 0.94 -1.03 -3.96
N GLY A 19 0.29 -2.06 -3.41
CA GLY A 19 0.72 -2.69 -2.16
C GLY A 19 1.92 -3.60 -2.42
N LEU A 20 3.07 -3.30 -1.83
CA LEU A 20 4.31 -4.05 -2.03
C LEU A 20 4.15 -5.53 -1.67
N GLU A 21 3.50 -5.84 -0.55
CA GLU A 21 3.32 -7.21 -0.07
C GLU A 21 2.43 -8.02 -1.02
N ARG A 22 1.38 -7.39 -1.56
CA ARG A 22 0.52 -8.01 -2.59
C ARG A 22 1.23 -8.19 -3.92
N LEU A 23 2.11 -7.25 -4.31
CA LEU A 23 2.95 -7.41 -5.49
C LEU A 23 3.89 -8.60 -5.34
N ILE A 24 4.55 -8.73 -4.18
CA ILE A 24 5.45 -9.86 -3.88
C ILE A 24 4.67 -11.18 -3.83
N MET A 25 3.48 -11.20 -3.24
CA MET A 25 2.60 -12.37 -3.20
C MET A 25 2.24 -12.85 -4.61
N ALA A 26 1.90 -11.93 -5.52
CA ALA A 26 1.62 -12.25 -6.91
C ALA A 26 2.86 -12.74 -7.68
N LEU A 27 4.04 -12.17 -7.39
CA LEU A 27 5.32 -12.58 -8.02
C LEU A 27 5.82 -13.94 -7.53
N THR A 28 5.59 -14.26 -6.26
CA THR A 28 6.12 -15.45 -5.59
C THR A 28 5.11 -16.60 -5.57
N GLY A 29 3.86 -16.35 -5.98
CA GLY A 29 2.79 -17.34 -6.01
C GLY A 29 2.34 -17.80 -4.63
N THR A 30 2.62 -17.03 -3.59
CA THR A 30 2.32 -17.39 -2.20
C THR A 30 0.84 -17.20 -1.92
N GLU A 31 0.20 -18.13 -1.22
CA GLU A 31 -1.25 -18.06 -0.93
C GLU A 31 -1.57 -17.13 0.25
N ASN A 32 -0.58 -16.83 1.10
CA ASN A 32 -0.75 -15.97 2.27
C ASN A 32 0.19 -14.76 2.24
N ILE A 33 -0.37 -13.56 2.41
CA ILE A 33 0.39 -12.31 2.47
C ILE A 33 1.36 -12.27 3.65
N ARG A 34 1.07 -13.00 4.74
CA ARG A 34 1.93 -13.09 5.93
C ARG A 34 3.30 -13.68 5.64
N ASP A 35 3.42 -14.50 4.60
CA ASP A 35 4.68 -15.11 4.19
C ASP A 35 5.57 -14.15 3.37
N THR A 36 4.96 -13.07 2.87
CA THR A 36 5.65 -12.00 2.12
C THR A 36 5.98 -10.78 2.97
N THR A 37 5.52 -10.74 4.23
CA THR A 37 5.77 -9.66 5.18
C THR A 37 6.70 -10.15 6.30
N PHE A 38 7.82 -9.45 6.52
CA PHE A 38 8.82 -9.87 7.51
C PHE A 38 8.30 -9.94 8.96
N TYR A 39 7.42 -9.02 9.35
CA TYR A 39 6.65 -9.07 10.60
C TYR A 39 5.17 -8.77 10.31
N PRO A 40 4.33 -9.79 10.08
CA PRO A 40 2.94 -9.57 9.74
C PRO A 40 2.22 -8.89 10.90
N ARG A 41 1.56 -7.77 10.60
CA ARG A 41 0.72 -7.03 11.55
C ARG A 41 -0.73 -7.32 11.20
N ASP A 42 -1.45 -7.83 12.18
CA ASP A 42 -2.87 -8.13 12.07
C ASP A 42 -3.60 -7.47 13.24
N VAL A 43 -4.93 -7.41 13.20
CA VAL A 43 -5.73 -6.85 14.30
C VAL A 43 -5.40 -7.59 15.60
N ASP A 44 -5.16 -8.89 15.50
CA ASP A 44 -4.84 -9.76 16.64
C ASP A 44 -3.33 -9.90 16.93
N ARG A 45 -2.44 -9.31 16.10
CA ARG A 45 -0.98 -9.46 16.23
C ARG A 45 -0.23 -8.14 16.10
N LEU A 46 0.14 -7.57 17.25
CA LEU A 46 0.80 -6.26 17.41
C LEU A 46 2.26 -6.34 17.90
N THR A 47 2.80 -7.54 18.12
CA THR A 47 4.18 -7.75 18.52
C THR A 47 4.86 -8.68 17.52
N PRO A 48 6.20 -8.74 17.47
CA PRO A 48 6.83 -10.04 17.25
C PRO A 48 6.12 -11.10 18.11
#